data_AF-A0A075UPB7-F1
#
_entry.id   AF-A0A075UPB7-F1
#
_cell.length_a   1.000
_cell.length_b   1.000
_cell.length_c   1.000
_cell.angle_alpha   90.00
_cell.angle_beta   90.00
_cell.angle_gamma   90.00
#
_symmetry.space_group_name_H-M   'P 1'
#
loop_
_entity.id
_entity.type
_entity.pdbx_description
1 polymer ?
#
loop_
_entity_poly.entity_id
_entity_poly.type
_entity_poly.pdbx_seq_one_letter_code
_entity_poly.pdbx_strand_id
1 'polypeptide(L)'
;MIRRVSTRATSMGLACLIGGTVLVTPQAHATVPPTADDGQVIVVPGDSSGLVAPPTVDMEALRQRGQAPVRPGGPGRRPSGQDRRAAADSGAQAPSDGLPAGCSLGGFGVGGSPGVGRAGGSAFGIRCLPSLPVDELAASGGPAAPPLPTPAELAARAFEQLRLPLPVPRHSPDVRLPGGRTATIVGENTWIWTDRSVWKPAVERVQAGPVWAEVTATPTGMTFNSGSGGSMACSGPGTPYDRSRGLHAASPDCGFVYTRSSVGQPNDQTTAEWAIQWSVSWIGSDGTGSVGGDFPLMQSRARATFAVAEVQALRAK
;
A
#
# COMPACT_ATOMS: atom_id res chain seq x y z
N MET A 1 -39.79 -58.36 25.35
CA MET A 1 -39.63 -59.56 24.51
C MET A 1 -38.48 -59.32 23.54
N ILE A 2 -37.44 -60.12 23.70
CA ILE A 2 -36.14 -60.08 23.02
C ILE A 2 -36.20 -60.97 21.78
N ARG A 3 -35.55 -60.58 20.67
CA ARG A 3 -34.78 -61.53 19.84
C ARG A 3 -33.83 -60.79 18.87
N ARG A 4 -32.57 -60.74 19.29
CA ARG A 4 -31.40 -60.73 18.40
C ARG A 4 -31.27 -62.14 17.80
N VAL A 5 -30.87 -62.24 16.54
CA VAL A 5 -30.28 -63.47 15.99
C VAL A 5 -28.89 -63.14 15.48
N SER A 6 -27.93 -63.83 16.09
CA SER A 6 -26.52 -63.91 15.74
C SER A 6 -26.30 -65.34 15.28
N THR A 7 -25.65 -65.53 14.13
CA THR A 7 -25.04 -66.82 13.80
C THR A 7 -23.66 -66.57 13.18
N ARG A 8 -22.62 -66.94 13.93
CA ARG A 8 -21.26 -67.22 13.47
C ARG A 8 -21.16 -68.73 13.19
N ALA A 9 -20.31 -69.12 12.24
CA ALA A 9 -19.37 -70.28 12.30
C ALA A 9 -18.80 -70.56 10.89
N THR A 10 -17.49 -70.33 10.63
CA THR A 10 -16.37 -71.32 10.51
C THR A 10 -16.47 -72.21 9.24
N SER A 11 -15.44 -72.56 8.45
CA SER A 11 -13.98 -72.66 8.60
C SER A 11 -13.33 -72.98 7.23
N MET A 12 -12.00 -72.75 7.09
CA MET A 12 -10.99 -73.41 6.22
C MET A 12 -11.25 -73.52 4.70
N GLY A 13 -10.39 -73.14 3.76
CA GLY A 13 -8.94 -72.92 3.73
C GLY A 13 -8.38 -73.69 2.52
N LEU A 14 -7.81 -73.01 1.51
CA LEU A 14 -6.77 -73.59 0.64
C LEU A 14 -6.09 -72.50 -0.20
N ALA A 15 -4.76 -72.50 -0.16
CA ALA A 15 -3.88 -71.64 -0.93
C ALA A 15 -3.80 -72.08 -2.40
N CYS A 16 -3.75 -71.12 -3.32
CA CYS A 16 -3.19 -71.31 -4.65
C CYS A 16 -2.38 -70.06 -5.01
N LEU A 17 -1.07 -70.19 -5.00
CA LEU A 17 -0.12 -69.29 -5.66
C LEU A 17 -0.38 -69.32 -7.16
N ILE A 18 -0.24 -68.19 -7.87
CA ILE A 18 0.46 -68.02 -9.16
C ILE A 18 0.20 -66.59 -9.68
N GLY A 19 1.28 -65.88 -10.02
CA GLY A 19 1.27 -64.91 -11.13
C GLY A 19 0.99 -63.44 -10.79
N GLY A 20 1.89 -62.78 -10.06
CA GLY A 20 1.93 -61.32 -10.03
C GLY A 20 2.45 -60.76 -11.35
N THR A 21 1.54 -60.32 -12.22
CA THR A 21 1.89 -59.48 -13.39
C THR A 21 1.81 -58.02 -12.96
N VAL A 22 2.98 -57.40 -12.72
CA VAL A 22 3.07 -55.95 -12.53
C VAL A 22 2.90 -55.29 -13.89
N LEU A 23 1.68 -54.86 -14.19
CA LEU A 23 1.41 -53.91 -15.27
C LEU A 23 2.02 -52.56 -14.84
N VAL A 24 3.23 -52.29 -15.33
CA VAL A 24 3.83 -50.95 -15.29
C VAL A 24 3.03 -50.09 -16.27
N THR A 25 2.04 -49.35 -15.75
CA THR A 25 1.44 -48.23 -16.48
C THR A 25 2.52 -47.16 -16.69
N PRO A 26 2.79 -46.71 -17.94
CA PRO A 26 3.63 -45.55 -18.14
C PRO A 26 2.94 -44.35 -17.49
N GLN A 27 3.60 -43.73 -16.50
CA GLN A 27 3.20 -42.44 -15.99
C GLN A 27 3.26 -41.45 -17.15
N ALA A 28 2.10 -41.05 -17.65
CA ALA A 28 2.00 -39.84 -18.42
C ALA A 28 2.42 -38.70 -17.48
N HIS A 29 3.64 -38.19 -17.67
CA HIS A 29 4.01 -36.90 -17.13
C HIS A 29 3.01 -35.90 -17.71
N ALA A 30 2.02 -35.51 -16.91
CA ALA A 30 1.20 -34.36 -17.19
C ALA A 30 2.17 -33.17 -17.18
N THR A 31 2.55 -32.72 -18.37
CA THR A 31 3.21 -31.44 -18.57
C THR A 31 2.26 -30.40 -17.98
N VAL A 32 2.60 -29.88 -16.80
CA VAL A 32 1.89 -28.75 -16.19
C VAL A 32 1.96 -27.62 -17.22
N PRO A 33 0.83 -27.14 -17.78
CA PRO A 33 0.86 -25.94 -18.58
C PRO A 33 1.39 -24.82 -17.68
N PRO A 34 2.29 -23.94 -18.15
CA PRO A 34 2.71 -22.80 -17.35
C PRO A 34 1.44 -22.05 -16.95
N THR A 35 1.24 -21.93 -15.63
CA THR A 35 0.23 -21.05 -15.06
C THR A 35 0.40 -19.70 -15.74
N ALA A 36 -0.61 -19.29 -16.51
CA ALA A 36 -0.80 -17.92 -16.91
C ALA A 36 -0.96 -17.14 -15.60
N ASP A 37 0.16 -16.62 -15.12
CA ASP A 37 0.25 -15.84 -13.90
C ASP A 37 -0.27 -14.44 -14.26
N ASP A 38 -1.60 -14.30 -14.21
CA ASP A 38 -2.33 -13.07 -14.53
C ASP A 38 -2.10 -11.99 -13.46
N GLY A 39 -0.85 -11.58 -13.23
CA GLY A 39 -0.46 -10.29 -12.68
C GLY A 39 -1.12 -9.82 -11.36
N GLN A 40 -1.74 -10.72 -10.60
CA GLN A 40 -2.57 -10.32 -9.47
C GLN A 40 -1.70 -10.26 -8.20
N VAL A 41 -1.31 -9.06 -7.81
CA VAL A 41 -0.77 -8.81 -6.47
C VAL A 41 -1.92 -8.95 -5.48
N ILE A 42 -2.02 -10.12 -4.83
CA ILE A 42 -3.01 -10.37 -3.77
C ILE A 42 -2.51 -9.72 -2.49
N VAL A 43 -3.10 -8.58 -2.12
CA VAL A 43 -2.89 -7.95 -0.81
C VAL A 43 -3.90 -8.51 0.17
N VAL A 44 -3.44 -9.38 1.09
CA VAL A 44 -4.23 -9.82 2.25
C VAL A 44 -4.06 -8.78 3.37
N PRO A 45 -5.14 -8.20 3.94
CA PRO A 45 -5.02 -7.29 5.06
C PRO A 45 -4.41 -8.01 6.26
N GLY A 46 -3.29 -7.50 6.77
CA GLY A 46 -2.72 -7.96 8.03
C GLY A 46 -3.68 -7.67 9.18
N ASP A 47 -3.98 -8.69 9.97
CA ASP A 47 -4.65 -8.49 11.25
C ASP A 47 -3.68 -7.87 12.27
N SER A 48 -4.23 -7.32 13.34
CA SER A 48 -3.51 -6.63 14.41
C SER A 48 -2.59 -7.54 15.24
N SER A 49 -2.25 -8.75 14.78
CA SER A 49 -1.49 -9.75 15.54
C SER A 49 0.03 -9.65 15.35
N GLY A 50 0.53 -8.84 14.40
CA GLY A 50 1.95 -8.49 14.31
C GLY A 50 2.92 -9.63 13.96
N LEU A 51 2.44 -10.76 13.43
CA LEU A 51 3.28 -11.93 13.10
C LEU A 51 3.72 -12.03 11.62
N VAL A 52 3.52 -10.98 10.82
CA VAL A 52 3.98 -10.93 9.42
C VAL A 52 4.64 -9.59 9.17
N ALA A 53 5.87 -9.61 8.67
CA ALA A 53 6.62 -8.41 8.29
C ALA A 53 5.82 -7.56 7.28
N PRO A 54 5.93 -6.21 7.32
CA PRO A 54 5.24 -5.34 6.38
C PRO A 54 5.59 -5.70 4.92
N PRO A 55 4.68 -5.46 3.96
CA PRO A 55 4.95 -5.76 2.56
C PRO A 55 6.12 -4.91 2.06
N THR A 56 7.25 -5.55 1.79
CA THR A 56 8.36 -4.92 1.08
C THR A 56 8.12 -5.04 -0.42
N VAL A 57 7.98 -3.89 -1.10
CA VAL A 57 8.00 -3.84 -2.55
C VAL A 57 9.45 -4.03 -3.02
N ASP A 58 9.69 -5.09 -3.80
CA ASP A 58 10.99 -5.34 -4.41
C ASP A 58 11.22 -4.39 -5.60
N MET A 59 11.94 -3.31 -5.33
CA MET A 59 12.30 -2.28 -6.32
C MET A 59 13.27 -2.80 -7.40
N GLU A 60 13.97 -3.89 -7.15
CA GLU A 60 14.87 -4.54 -8.12
C GLU A 60 14.05 -5.31 -9.16
N ALA A 61 13.02 -6.02 -8.70
CA ALA A 61 12.09 -6.76 -9.56
C ALA A 61 11.21 -5.86 -10.44
N LEU A 62 10.95 -4.61 -10.03
CA LEU A 62 10.28 -3.60 -10.86
C LEU A 62 11.21 -3.01 -11.94
N ARG A 63 12.51 -2.85 -11.63
CA ARG A 63 13.53 -2.40 -12.59
C ARG A 63 13.78 -3.43 -13.68
N GLN A 64 13.87 -4.71 -13.32
CA GLN A 64 14.09 -5.79 -14.28
C GLN A 64 12.92 -6.00 -15.25
N ARG A 65 11.71 -5.57 -14.88
CA ARG A 65 10.49 -5.67 -15.70
C ARG A 65 10.22 -4.45 -16.59
N GLY A 66 11.12 -3.45 -16.62
CA GLY A 66 10.96 -2.26 -17.46
C GLY A 66 9.79 -1.36 -17.07
N GLN A 67 9.23 -1.55 -15.87
CA GLN A 67 8.13 -0.76 -15.30
C GLN A 67 8.63 0.27 -14.27
N ALA A 68 9.96 0.43 -14.17
CA ALA A 68 10.56 1.55 -13.46
C ALA A 68 10.31 2.86 -14.22
N PRO A 69 10.18 4.01 -13.52
CA PRO A 69 9.97 5.31 -14.14
C PRO A 69 11.07 5.61 -15.17
N VAL A 70 10.68 5.92 -16.40
CA VAL A 70 11.59 6.27 -17.48
C VAL A 70 12.20 7.66 -17.22
N ARG A 71 13.53 7.75 -17.27
CA ARG A 71 14.30 9.00 -17.18
C ARG A 71 14.25 9.76 -18.53
N PRO A 72 13.88 11.05 -18.59
CA PRO A 72 14.09 11.86 -19.78
C PRO A 72 15.57 12.25 -19.95
N GLY A 73 16.06 12.23 -21.19
CA GLY A 73 17.44 12.53 -21.58
C GLY A 73 17.89 13.96 -21.25
N GLY A 74 19.14 14.08 -20.78
CA GLY A 74 19.75 15.37 -20.41
C GLY A 74 20.29 16.14 -21.62
N PRO A 75 20.32 17.49 -21.56
CA PRO A 75 20.92 18.31 -22.62
C PRO A 75 22.45 18.41 -22.50
N GLY A 76 23.08 18.57 -23.66
CA GLY A 76 24.52 18.46 -23.89
C GLY A 76 25.41 19.56 -23.29
N ARG A 77 26.67 19.16 -23.11
CA ARG A 77 27.78 19.95 -22.57
C ARG A 77 28.27 20.99 -23.59
N ARG A 78 28.43 22.25 -23.18
CA ARG A 78 29.30 23.25 -23.83
C ARG A 78 30.35 23.77 -22.84
N PRO A 79 31.58 24.11 -23.29
CA PRO A 79 32.68 24.45 -22.39
C PRO A 79 32.61 25.91 -21.91
N SER A 80 33.09 26.10 -20.68
CA SER A 80 33.21 27.34 -19.94
C SER A 80 34.33 28.26 -20.47
N GLY A 81 34.02 29.56 -20.55
CA GLY A 81 34.98 30.62 -20.84
C GLY A 81 34.92 31.73 -19.79
N GLN A 82 36.11 32.10 -19.33
CA GLN A 82 36.56 33.36 -18.74
C GLN A 82 36.06 33.85 -17.37
N ASP A 83 37.04 33.91 -16.47
CA ASP A 83 37.13 34.70 -15.24
C ASP A 83 36.92 36.20 -15.46
N ARG A 84 36.09 36.81 -14.59
CA ARG A 84 36.27 38.19 -14.13
C ARG A 84 35.92 38.26 -12.64
N ARG A 85 36.93 38.54 -11.81
CA ARG A 85 36.75 38.97 -10.41
C ARG A 85 36.74 40.49 -10.37
N ALA A 86 35.69 41.06 -9.80
CA ALA A 86 35.64 42.43 -9.33
C ALA A 86 35.95 42.46 -7.82
N ALA A 87 36.67 43.51 -7.42
CA ALA A 87 37.17 43.78 -6.08
C ALA A 87 36.09 44.31 -5.12
N ALA A 88 36.30 44.09 -3.82
CA ALA A 88 35.85 44.99 -2.75
C ALA A 88 36.71 44.81 -1.48
N ASP A 89 37.42 45.90 -1.17
CA ASP A 89 37.83 46.51 0.10
C ASP A 89 38.43 45.75 1.32
N SER A 90 39.72 46.04 1.53
CA SER A 90 40.28 46.92 2.58
C SER A 90 39.99 46.65 4.07
N GLY A 91 40.98 46.05 4.75
CA GLY A 91 41.24 46.17 6.18
C GLY A 91 42.75 46.16 6.44
N ALA A 92 43.30 47.27 6.94
CA ALA A 92 44.74 47.54 7.00
C ALA A 92 45.54 46.54 7.87
N GLN A 93 46.53 45.88 7.27
CA GLN A 93 47.60 45.18 7.98
C GLN A 93 48.90 45.97 7.80
N ALA A 94 49.56 46.29 8.93
CA ALA A 94 50.91 46.86 8.95
C ALA A 94 51.93 45.90 8.30
N PRO A 95 53.03 46.41 7.71
CA PRO A 95 53.93 45.60 6.91
C PRO A 95 54.66 44.57 7.78
N SER A 96 54.35 43.30 7.57
CA SER A 96 55.10 42.16 8.08
C SER A 96 56.28 41.84 7.14
N ASP A 97 57.11 42.85 6.82
CA ASP A 97 58.33 42.64 6.05
C ASP A 97 59.43 42.17 7.02
N GLY A 98 59.61 40.84 7.11
CA GLY A 98 60.77 40.22 7.75
C GLY A 98 60.51 39.15 8.82
N LEU A 99 59.27 38.76 9.09
CA LEU A 99 58.97 37.69 10.08
C LEU A 99 58.85 36.31 9.40
N PRO A 100 59.43 35.24 9.97
CA PRO A 100 59.23 33.87 9.47
C PRO A 100 57.77 33.44 9.63
N ALA A 101 57.30 32.57 8.73
CA ALA A 101 55.94 32.06 8.71
C ALA A 101 55.55 31.43 10.06
N GLY A 102 54.39 31.80 10.62
CA GLY A 102 53.92 31.34 11.92
C GLY A 102 54.29 32.25 13.11
N CYS A 103 55.02 33.34 12.87
CA CYS A 103 55.40 34.30 13.91
C CYS A 103 54.60 35.60 13.79
N SER A 104 54.05 36.07 14.92
CA SER A 104 53.38 37.36 15.02
C SER A 104 54.02 38.23 16.10
N LEU A 105 54.03 39.54 15.85
CA LEU A 105 54.57 40.55 16.75
C LEU A 105 53.43 41.07 17.62
N GLY A 106 53.52 40.89 18.94
CA GLY A 106 52.50 41.29 19.90
C GLY A 106 53.11 42.04 21.09
N GLY A 107 52.34 42.95 21.69
CA GLY A 107 52.74 43.64 22.92
C GLY A 107 52.55 42.76 24.16
N PHE A 108 53.53 42.70 25.06
CA PHE A 108 53.41 41.98 26.33
C PHE A 108 53.21 42.98 27.48
N GLY A 109 52.11 42.84 28.22
CA GLY A 109 51.97 43.52 29.51
C GLY A 109 52.72 42.75 30.60
N VAL A 110 53.50 43.45 31.43
CA VAL A 110 54.12 42.86 32.62
C VAL A 110 53.02 42.46 33.62
N GLY A 111 52.83 41.15 33.84
CA GLY A 111 52.08 40.62 34.99
C GLY A 111 50.63 40.16 34.79
N GLY A 112 50.25 39.59 33.64
CA GLY A 112 48.91 38.97 33.46
C GLY A 112 48.89 37.82 32.45
N SER A 113 48.00 36.85 32.66
CA SER A 113 47.84 35.61 31.88
C SER A 113 47.74 35.82 30.35
N PRO A 114 48.11 34.81 29.54
CA PRO A 114 48.09 34.93 28.08
C PRO A 114 46.66 35.21 27.55
N GLY A 115 46.51 36.21 26.68
CA GLY A 115 45.32 36.38 25.84
C GLY A 115 44.40 37.56 26.15
N VAL A 116 44.64 38.35 27.20
CA VAL A 116 43.79 39.50 27.55
C VAL A 116 44.63 40.72 27.94
N GLY A 117 45.30 41.32 26.95
CA GLY A 117 46.04 42.57 27.12
C GLY A 117 45.63 43.59 26.07
N ARG A 118 45.11 44.74 26.50
CA ARG A 118 44.85 45.90 25.64
C ARG A 118 46.20 46.55 25.29
N ALA A 119 46.38 47.00 24.04
CA ALA A 119 47.62 47.63 23.59
C ALA A 119 47.90 48.93 24.36
N GLY A 120 48.89 48.90 25.27
CA GLY A 120 49.26 50.06 26.07
C GLY A 120 50.65 50.03 26.69
N GLY A 121 51.51 49.07 26.36
CA GLY A 121 52.88 48.98 26.89
C GLY A 121 53.94 49.00 25.79
N SER A 122 55.09 49.64 26.07
CA SER A 122 56.22 49.85 25.15
C SER A 122 57.10 48.61 24.90
N ALA A 123 56.63 47.41 25.26
CA ALA A 123 57.35 46.16 25.11
C ALA A 123 56.66 45.26 24.07
N PHE A 124 57.35 45.02 22.97
CA PHE A 124 56.92 44.08 21.93
C PHE A 124 57.79 42.83 21.97
N GLY A 125 57.23 41.69 21.61
CA GLY A 125 58.08 40.61 21.11
C GLY A 125 57.34 39.59 20.29
N ILE A 126 58.14 38.64 19.81
CA ILE A 126 57.75 37.72 18.74
C ILE A 126 57.27 36.43 19.39
N ARG A 127 56.02 36.03 19.09
CA ARG A 127 55.53 34.69 19.38
C ARG A 127 55.44 33.90 18.08
N CYS A 128 56.18 32.81 18.04
CA CYS A 128 56.06 31.80 17.01
C CYS A 128 55.28 30.63 17.60
N LEU A 129 54.07 30.39 17.10
CA LEU A 129 53.37 29.14 17.34
C LEU A 129 53.84 28.15 16.27
N PRO A 130 54.05 26.87 16.62
CA PRO A 130 54.26 25.86 15.59
C PRO A 130 53.04 25.89 14.67
N SER A 131 53.28 25.95 13.36
CA SER A 131 52.24 25.84 12.36
C SER A 131 51.57 24.47 12.52
N LEU A 132 50.44 24.44 13.24
CA LEU A 132 49.53 23.32 13.15
C LEU A 132 49.13 23.20 11.67
N PRO A 133 49.16 22.00 11.08
CA PRO A 133 48.73 21.83 9.71
C PRO A 133 47.30 22.37 9.59
N VAL A 134 47.12 23.34 8.69
CA VAL A 134 45.81 23.96 8.37
C VAL A 134 44.81 22.95 7.77
N ASP A 135 45.19 21.68 7.63
CA ASP A 135 44.30 20.59 7.24
C ASP A 135 43.33 20.16 8.36
N GLU A 136 43.53 20.59 9.61
CA GLU A 136 42.72 20.10 10.75
C GLU A 136 41.71 21.11 11.32
N LEU A 137 41.49 22.25 10.66
CA LEU A 137 40.34 23.14 10.92
C LEU A 137 39.32 23.21 9.77
N ALA A 138 39.56 22.48 8.68
CA ALA A 138 38.61 22.35 7.56
C ALA A 138 37.71 21.10 7.66
N ALA A 139 37.63 20.46 8.84
CA ALA A 139 36.86 19.25 9.05
C ALA A 139 35.70 19.41 10.06
N SER A 140 35.20 20.63 10.30
CA SER A 140 33.84 20.79 10.82
C SER A 140 32.85 20.98 9.67
N GLY A 141 32.92 20.11 8.67
CA GLY A 141 31.80 19.85 7.77
C GLY A 141 30.73 19.16 8.59
N GLY A 142 29.87 19.95 9.26
CA GLY A 142 28.65 19.41 9.85
C GLY A 142 27.93 18.59 8.77
N PRO A 143 27.33 17.44 9.13
CA PRO A 143 26.75 16.53 8.15
C PRO A 143 25.84 17.32 7.21
N ALA A 144 26.09 17.21 5.91
CA ALA A 144 25.25 17.81 4.89
C ALA A 144 23.80 17.42 5.16
N ALA A 145 22.88 18.39 5.10
CA ALA A 145 21.47 18.11 5.32
C ALA A 145 21.02 16.94 4.42
N PRO A 146 20.23 15.99 4.95
CA PRO A 146 19.80 14.84 4.17
C PRO A 146 19.10 15.32 2.90
N PRO A 147 19.31 14.65 1.75
CA PRO A 147 18.65 15.03 0.52
C PRO A 147 17.13 14.96 0.68
N LEU A 148 16.43 15.94 0.08
CA LEU A 148 14.97 15.92 0.07
C LEU A 148 14.47 14.69 -0.69
N PRO A 149 13.35 14.08 -0.25
CA PRO A 149 12.74 12.97 -0.96
C PRO A 149 12.23 13.43 -2.33
N THR A 150 12.19 12.50 -3.28
CA THR A 150 11.62 12.75 -4.61
C THR A 150 10.08 12.79 -4.57
N PRO A 151 9.40 13.42 -5.54
CA PRO A 151 7.94 13.38 -5.61
C PRO A 151 7.38 11.94 -5.66
N ALA A 152 8.06 11.02 -6.34
CA ALA A 152 7.64 9.62 -6.40
C ALA A 152 7.74 8.91 -5.03
N GLU A 153 8.76 9.20 -4.24
CA GLU A 153 8.86 8.70 -2.86
C GLU A 153 7.77 9.29 -1.96
N LEU A 154 7.45 10.58 -2.12
CA LEU A 154 6.32 11.18 -1.42
C LEU A 154 4.97 10.60 -1.87
N ALA A 155 4.82 10.27 -3.15
CA ALA A 155 3.62 9.64 -3.69
C ALA A 155 3.42 8.23 -3.12
N ALA A 156 4.50 7.44 -3.00
CA ALA A 156 4.45 6.13 -2.36
C ALA A 156 4.02 6.24 -0.88
N ARG A 157 4.54 7.24 -0.15
CA ARG A 157 4.11 7.51 1.24
C ARG A 157 2.64 7.93 1.32
N ALA A 158 2.19 8.81 0.41
CA ALA A 158 0.79 9.20 0.33
C ALA A 158 -0.12 8.00 0.01
N PHE A 159 0.32 7.10 -0.87
CA PHE A 159 -0.41 5.88 -1.21
C PHE A 159 -0.57 4.94 -0.01
N GLU A 160 0.49 4.75 0.80
CA GLU A 160 0.44 3.96 2.04
C GLU A 160 -0.45 4.59 3.13
N GLN A 161 -0.50 5.93 3.17
CA GLN A 161 -1.30 6.69 4.12
C GLN A 161 -2.77 6.81 3.69
N LEU A 162 -3.06 6.63 2.40
CA LEU A 162 -4.40 6.77 1.84
C LEU A 162 -5.41 5.88 2.58
N ARG A 163 -6.53 6.47 2.96
CA ARG A 163 -7.65 5.78 3.61
C ARG A 163 -8.86 5.79 2.70
N LEU A 164 -9.22 4.60 2.21
CA LEU A 164 -10.37 4.41 1.34
C LEU A 164 -11.65 4.27 2.17
N PRO A 165 -12.75 4.94 1.78
CA PRO A 165 -14.07 4.68 2.34
C PRO A 165 -14.45 3.21 2.21
N LEU A 166 -14.97 2.64 3.30
CA LEU A 166 -15.52 1.28 3.27
C LEU A 166 -16.93 1.31 2.63
N PRO A 167 -17.30 0.28 1.87
CA PRO A 167 -18.67 0.12 1.42
C PRO A 167 -19.62 0.04 2.62
N VAL A 168 -20.85 0.51 2.46
CA VAL A 168 -21.93 0.39 3.45
C VAL A 168 -22.93 -0.63 2.89
N PRO A 169 -22.87 -1.91 3.31
CA PRO A 169 -23.70 -2.96 2.74
C PRO A 169 -25.19 -2.67 2.88
N ARG A 170 -25.91 -2.64 1.75
CA ARG A 170 -27.37 -2.56 1.71
C ARG A 170 -27.91 -3.54 0.69
N HIS A 171 -29.06 -4.13 1.03
CA HIS A 171 -29.79 -4.99 0.13
C HIS A 171 -31.30 -4.85 0.31
N SER A 172 -32.06 -5.31 -0.67
CA SER A 172 -33.51 -5.48 -0.61
C SER A 172 -33.91 -6.62 -1.53
N PRO A 173 -34.84 -7.53 -1.16
CA PRO A 173 -35.66 -7.49 0.03
C PRO A 173 -34.86 -7.68 1.33
N ASP A 174 -35.12 -6.84 2.32
CA ASP A 174 -34.60 -6.96 3.69
C ASP A 174 -35.81 -7.16 4.62
N VAL A 175 -36.23 -8.42 4.73
CA VAL A 175 -37.36 -8.83 5.57
C VAL A 175 -36.86 -9.23 6.95
N ARG A 176 -37.70 -9.01 7.97
CA ARG A 176 -37.40 -9.46 9.34
C ARG A 176 -38.06 -10.81 9.60
N LEU A 177 -37.25 -11.80 9.94
CA LEU A 177 -37.70 -13.09 10.42
C LEU A 177 -38.07 -13.03 11.91
N PRO A 178 -38.84 -14.01 12.41
CA PRO A 178 -39.00 -14.21 13.84
C PRO A 178 -37.64 -14.26 14.55
N GLY A 179 -37.53 -13.59 15.70
CA GLY A 179 -36.25 -13.44 16.41
C GLY A 179 -35.38 -12.27 15.93
N GLY A 180 -35.89 -11.40 15.06
CA GLY A 180 -35.24 -10.12 14.70
C GLY A 180 -34.13 -10.21 13.66
N ARG A 181 -33.89 -11.40 13.10
CA ARG A 181 -32.88 -11.63 12.04
C ARG A 181 -33.36 -11.01 10.72
N THR A 182 -32.45 -10.35 10.01
CA THR A 182 -32.68 -9.85 8.65
C THR A 182 -32.52 -10.97 7.63
N ALA A 183 -33.30 -10.92 6.56
CA ALA A 183 -33.26 -11.92 5.51
C ALA A 183 -33.60 -11.35 4.13
N THR A 184 -33.03 -11.97 3.10
CA THR A 184 -33.55 -11.91 1.73
C THR A 184 -34.30 -13.20 1.40
N ILE A 185 -34.91 -13.27 0.22
CA ILE A 185 -35.82 -14.34 -0.20
C ILE A 185 -35.23 -15.13 -1.36
N VAL A 186 -35.33 -16.46 -1.30
CA VAL A 186 -34.96 -17.37 -2.40
C VAL A 186 -35.83 -17.10 -3.64
N GLY A 187 -35.20 -17.02 -4.81
CA GLY A 187 -35.86 -16.81 -6.09
C GLY A 187 -36.20 -15.36 -6.40
N GLU A 188 -36.01 -14.44 -5.43
CA GLU A 188 -36.27 -13.01 -5.63
C GLU A 188 -35.04 -12.26 -6.12
N ASN A 189 -35.30 -11.18 -6.85
CA ASN A 189 -34.28 -10.23 -7.28
C ASN A 189 -33.81 -9.42 -6.06
N THR A 190 -32.66 -9.78 -5.50
CA THR A 190 -32.05 -9.03 -4.40
C THR A 190 -31.28 -7.85 -4.99
N TRP A 191 -31.77 -6.63 -4.80
CA TRP A 191 -31.08 -5.39 -5.13
C TRP A 191 -29.93 -5.17 -4.16
N ILE A 192 -28.78 -4.77 -4.68
CA ILE A 192 -27.55 -4.62 -3.91
C ILE A 192 -27.01 -3.21 -4.14
N TRP A 193 -26.69 -2.48 -3.08
CA TRP A 193 -26.05 -1.17 -3.20
C TRP A 193 -25.18 -0.83 -2.00
N THR A 194 -24.34 0.19 -2.16
CA THR A 194 -23.64 0.89 -1.08
C THR A 194 -24.15 2.32 -0.96
N ASP A 195 -23.97 2.94 0.20
CA ASP A 195 -24.29 4.36 0.37
C ASP A 195 -23.49 5.23 -0.63
N ARG A 196 -24.15 6.19 -1.29
CA ARG A 196 -23.49 7.05 -2.28
C ARG A 196 -22.47 8.00 -1.65
N SER A 197 -22.57 8.28 -0.35
CA SER A 197 -21.62 9.13 0.38
C SER A 197 -20.19 8.56 0.42
N VAL A 198 -20.05 7.23 0.28
CA VAL A 198 -18.75 6.56 0.19
C VAL A 198 -18.25 6.39 -1.25
N TRP A 199 -19.06 6.75 -2.25
CA TRP A 199 -18.73 6.68 -3.67
C TRP A 199 -18.19 8.01 -4.21
N LYS A 200 -17.03 8.43 -3.69
CA LYS A 200 -16.36 9.67 -4.09
C LYS A 200 -14.85 9.49 -4.08
N PRO A 201 -14.09 10.26 -4.87
CA PRO A 201 -12.64 10.18 -4.84
C PRO A 201 -12.07 10.42 -3.43
N ALA A 202 -11.06 9.65 -3.07
CA ALA A 202 -10.26 9.82 -1.86
C ALA A 202 -8.90 10.40 -2.26
N VAL A 203 -8.41 11.40 -1.52
CA VAL A 203 -7.18 12.13 -1.84
C VAL A 203 -6.28 12.13 -0.61
N GLU A 204 -4.98 11.91 -0.81
CA GLU A 204 -3.95 12.02 0.22
C GLU A 204 -2.76 12.80 -0.32
N ARG A 205 -2.23 13.75 0.45
CA ARG A 205 -1.14 14.62 0.02
C ARG A 205 -0.03 14.67 1.05
N VAL A 206 1.19 14.39 0.59
CA VAL A 206 2.40 14.47 1.40
C VAL A 206 3.36 15.51 0.84
N GLN A 207 3.98 16.28 1.72
CA GLN A 207 4.88 17.37 1.36
C GLN A 207 6.14 17.36 2.23
N ALA A 208 7.29 17.66 1.62
CA ALA A 208 8.57 17.87 2.26
C ALA A 208 9.25 19.12 1.65
N GLY A 209 9.13 20.26 2.35
CA GLY A 209 9.60 21.54 1.83
C GLY A 209 8.90 21.92 0.52
N PRO A 210 9.63 22.20 -0.57
CA PRO A 210 9.04 22.54 -1.87
C PRO A 210 8.53 21.31 -2.64
N VAL A 211 8.95 20.09 -2.26
CA VAL A 211 8.57 18.85 -2.93
C VAL A 211 7.25 18.34 -2.37
N TRP A 212 6.31 17.97 -3.22
CA TRP A 212 5.03 17.39 -2.81
C TRP A 212 4.54 16.32 -3.79
N ALA A 213 3.67 15.45 -3.30
CA ALA A 213 2.88 14.54 -4.11
C ALA A 213 1.48 14.36 -3.53
N GLU A 214 0.50 14.18 -4.40
CA GLU A 214 -0.91 13.99 -4.10
C GLU A 214 -1.41 12.75 -4.86
N VAL A 215 -1.96 11.80 -4.12
CA VAL A 215 -2.54 10.56 -4.62
C VAL A 215 -4.06 10.71 -4.61
N THR A 216 -4.71 10.34 -5.71
CA THR A 216 -6.17 10.34 -5.87
C THR A 216 -6.63 8.92 -6.21
N ALA A 217 -7.46 8.33 -5.36
CA ALA A 217 -8.17 7.09 -5.62
C ALA A 217 -9.62 7.38 -6.04
N THR A 218 -10.02 6.92 -7.22
CA THR A 218 -11.36 7.12 -7.79
C THR A 218 -12.10 5.78 -7.84
N PRO A 219 -13.36 5.69 -7.36
CA PRO A 219 -14.11 4.44 -7.42
C PRO A 219 -14.55 4.15 -8.87
N THR A 220 -14.26 2.96 -9.36
CA THR A 220 -14.52 2.56 -10.76
C THR A 220 -15.59 1.49 -10.92
N GLY A 221 -15.87 0.73 -9.85
CA GLY A 221 -16.84 -0.35 -9.88
C GLY A 221 -16.97 -1.02 -8.52
N MET A 222 -17.98 -1.88 -8.38
CA MET A 222 -18.22 -2.64 -7.17
C MET A 222 -18.43 -4.11 -7.53
N THR A 223 -17.87 -5.02 -6.76
CA THR A 223 -18.21 -6.44 -6.82
C THR A 223 -19.03 -6.82 -5.61
N PHE A 224 -19.95 -7.75 -5.82
CA PHE A 224 -20.75 -8.36 -4.78
C PHE A 224 -20.51 -9.86 -4.79
N ASN A 225 -20.07 -10.40 -3.66
CA ASN A 225 -20.00 -11.84 -3.42
C ASN A 225 -21.15 -12.23 -2.50
N SER A 226 -21.99 -13.15 -2.97
CA SER A 226 -23.20 -13.58 -2.25
C SER A 226 -22.94 -14.31 -0.94
N GLY A 227 -21.73 -14.86 -0.74
CA GLY A 227 -21.43 -15.77 0.36
C GLY A 227 -22.05 -17.17 0.21
N SER A 228 -22.79 -17.43 -0.87
CA SER A 228 -23.50 -18.70 -1.12
C SER A 228 -23.11 -19.36 -2.44
N GLY A 229 -21.96 -19.00 -3.02
CA GLY A 229 -21.43 -19.62 -4.25
C GLY A 229 -21.71 -18.86 -5.55
N GLY A 230 -21.94 -17.55 -5.49
CA GLY A 230 -22.06 -16.69 -6.68
C GLY A 230 -21.52 -15.29 -6.44
N SER A 231 -21.15 -14.59 -7.52
CA SER A 231 -20.71 -13.20 -7.47
C SER A 231 -21.18 -12.42 -8.71
N MET A 232 -21.20 -11.10 -8.59
CA MET A 232 -21.51 -10.21 -9.71
C MET A 232 -20.64 -8.94 -9.65
N ALA A 233 -20.51 -8.28 -10.80
CA ALA A 233 -19.91 -6.96 -10.91
C ALA A 233 -20.99 -5.91 -11.19
N CYS A 234 -20.85 -4.76 -10.56
CA CYS A 234 -21.71 -3.59 -10.66
C CYS A 234 -20.85 -2.41 -11.14
N SER A 235 -21.32 -1.69 -12.16
CA SER A 235 -20.60 -0.55 -12.75
C SER A 235 -20.54 0.69 -11.85
N GLY A 236 -21.28 0.68 -10.74
CA GLY A 236 -21.40 1.80 -9.82
C GLY A 236 -21.75 1.36 -8.40
N PRO A 237 -22.23 2.29 -7.55
CA PRO A 237 -22.59 1.98 -6.16
C PRO A 237 -23.85 1.13 -6.02
N GLY A 238 -24.56 0.84 -7.13
CA GLY A 238 -25.89 0.24 -7.11
C GLY A 238 -27.01 1.27 -6.91
N THR A 239 -28.23 0.85 -7.23
CA THR A 239 -29.43 1.68 -7.08
C THR A 239 -30.17 1.28 -5.80
N PRO A 240 -30.43 2.23 -4.87
CA PRO A 240 -31.29 1.96 -3.73
C PRO A 240 -32.67 1.48 -4.18
N TYR A 241 -33.17 0.44 -3.51
CA TYR A 241 -34.46 -0.13 -3.85
C TYR A 241 -35.60 0.89 -3.69
N ASP A 242 -36.44 0.96 -4.72
CA ASP A 242 -37.68 1.74 -4.71
C ASP A 242 -38.88 0.79 -4.67
N ARG A 243 -39.69 0.92 -3.61
CA ARG A 243 -40.89 0.10 -3.38
C ARG A 243 -41.91 0.23 -4.52
N SER A 244 -41.91 1.34 -5.26
CA SER A 244 -42.80 1.53 -6.41
C SER A 244 -42.58 0.50 -7.51
N ARG A 245 -41.40 -0.12 -7.58
CA ARG A 245 -41.05 -1.14 -8.58
C ARG A 245 -41.62 -2.52 -8.29
N GLY A 246 -42.10 -2.77 -7.07
CA GLY A 246 -42.57 -4.08 -6.63
C GLY A 246 -41.43 -5.02 -6.22
N LEU A 247 -41.78 -6.09 -5.50
CA LEU A 247 -40.82 -6.98 -4.84
C LEU A 247 -39.99 -7.82 -5.84
N HIS A 248 -40.62 -8.20 -6.95
CA HIS A 248 -40.04 -9.09 -7.95
C HIS A 248 -39.18 -8.37 -9.00
N ALA A 249 -39.15 -7.03 -9.01
CA ALA A 249 -38.44 -6.28 -10.03
C ALA A 249 -36.93 -6.50 -9.95
N ALA A 250 -36.29 -6.68 -11.10
CA ALA A 250 -34.83 -6.71 -11.18
C ALA A 250 -34.25 -5.32 -10.89
N SER A 251 -33.09 -5.31 -10.24
CA SER A 251 -32.31 -4.08 -10.06
C SER A 251 -31.86 -3.56 -11.44
N PRO A 252 -31.93 -2.23 -11.68
CA PRO A 252 -31.51 -1.65 -12.95
C PRO A 252 -30.00 -1.75 -13.18
N ASP A 253 -29.19 -1.92 -12.12
CA ASP A 253 -27.73 -1.89 -12.21
C ASP A 253 -27.01 -2.99 -11.41
N CYS A 254 -27.50 -3.34 -10.23
CA CYS A 254 -26.80 -4.22 -9.29
C CYS A 254 -27.80 -5.09 -8.54
N GLY A 255 -27.95 -6.35 -8.95
CA GLY A 255 -28.87 -7.30 -8.34
C GLY A 255 -28.45 -8.75 -8.49
N PHE A 256 -28.77 -9.56 -7.49
CA PHE A 256 -28.40 -10.97 -7.39
C PHE A 256 -29.62 -11.82 -6.99
N VAL A 257 -29.73 -13.03 -7.54
CA VAL A 257 -30.81 -13.97 -7.20
C VAL A 257 -30.24 -15.14 -6.42
N TYR A 258 -30.67 -15.28 -5.17
CA TYR A 258 -30.32 -16.44 -4.36
C TYR A 258 -31.20 -17.63 -4.76
N THR A 259 -30.58 -18.76 -5.09
CA THR A 259 -31.29 -19.97 -5.55
C THR A 259 -31.44 -21.04 -4.47
N ARG A 260 -30.80 -20.86 -3.31
CA ARG A 260 -30.82 -21.81 -2.19
C ARG A 260 -30.99 -21.08 -0.87
N SER A 261 -31.75 -21.70 0.03
CA SER A 261 -31.90 -21.24 1.41
C SER A 261 -30.57 -21.31 2.16
N SER A 262 -30.37 -20.41 3.13
CA SER A 262 -29.22 -20.47 4.05
C SER A 262 -29.43 -21.43 5.21
N VAL A 263 -30.59 -22.08 5.31
CA VAL A 263 -30.84 -23.12 6.33
C VAL A 263 -29.80 -24.23 6.21
N GLY A 264 -29.21 -24.62 7.34
CA GLY A 264 -28.14 -25.62 7.40
C GLY A 264 -26.74 -25.06 7.15
N GLN A 265 -26.62 -23.76 6.83
CA GLN A 265 -25.35 -23.03 6.92
C GLN A 265 -25.05 -22.64 8.37
N PRO A 266 -23.80 -22.26 8.72
CA PRO A 266 -23.50 -21.72 10.04
C PRO A 266 -24.45 -20.57 10.41
N ASN A 267 -25.13 -20.72 11.55
CA ASN A 267 -26.14 -19.78 12.06
C ASN A 267 -27.35 -19.55 11.12
N ASP A 268 -27.59 -20.48 10.20
CA ASP A 268 -28.61 -20.41 9.15
C ASP A 268 -28.52 -19.11 8.32
N GLN A 269 -27.31 -18.61 8.08
CA GLN A 269 -27.05 -17.33 7.40
C GLN A 269 -25.98 -17.46 6.32
N THR A 270 -25.99 -16.50 5.39
CA THR A 270 -24.88 -16.26 4.48
C THR A 270 -24.13 -14.99 4.89
N THR A 271 -22.82 -14.95 4.59
CA THR A 271 -21.99 -13.75 4.78
C THR A 271 -21.59 -13.22 3.41
N ALA A 272 -22.29 -12.19 2.97
CA ALA A 272 -22.03 -11.56 1.68
C ALA A 272 -21.00 -10.42 1.83
N GLU A 273 -20.29 -10.13 0.75
CA GLU A 273 -19.22 -9.13 0.69
C GLU A 273 -19.44 -8.13 -0.43
N TRP A 274 -19.35 -6.84 -0.10
CA TRP A 274 -19.34 -5.70 -1.00
C TRP A 274 -17.90 -5.23 -1.14
N ALA A 275 -17.51 -4.88 -2.35
CA ALA A 275 -16.12 -4.65 -2.68
C ALA A 275 -15.99 -3.54 -3.72
N ILE A 276 -15.59 -2.33 -3.31
CA ILE A 276 -15.38 -1.22 -4.25
C ILE A 276 -13.95 -1.31 -4.80
N GLN A 277 -13.84 -1.24 -6.12
CA GLN A 277 -12.58 -1.15 -6.85
C GLN A 277 -12.21 0.32 -7.09
N TRP A 278 -10.93 0.64 -6.90
CA TRP A 278 -10.41 2.00 -6.97
C TRP A 278 -9.26 2.09 -7.97
N SER A 279 -9.37 2.98 -8.95
CA SER A 279 -8.22 3.40 -9.77
C SER A 279 -7.45 4.49 -9.05
N VAL A 280 -6.14 4.32 -8.95
CA VAL A 280 -5.30 5.21 -8.15
C VAL A 280 -4.26 5.85 -9.03
N SER A 281 -4.26 7.18 -9.07
CA SER A 281 -3.28 7.99 -9.80
C SER A 281 -2.67 9.03 -8.86
N TRP A 282 -1.54 9.59 -9.25
CA TRP A 282 -0.88 10.61 -8.46
C TRP A 282 -0.22 11.67 -9.32
N ILE A 283 -0.10 12.86 -8.74
CA ILE A 283 0.63 13.99 -9.29
C ILE A 283 1.56 14.55 -8.22
N GLY A 284 2.68 15.15 -8.61
CA GLY A 284 3.62 15.74 -7.69
C GLY A 284 4.53 16.75 -8.38
N SER A 285 5.34 17.44 -7.58
CA SER A 285 6.31 18.41 -8.09
C SER A 285 7.50 18.51 -7.15
N ASP A 286 8.67 18.76 -7.72
CA ASP A 286 9.91 19.09 -7.02
C ASP A 286 10.26 20.60 -7.13
N GLY A 287 9.34 21.41 -7.64
CA GLY A 287 9.53 22.83 -7.89
C GLY A 287 10.10 23.16 -9.28
N THR A 288 10.52 22.16 -10.06
CA THR A 288 11.00 22.36 -11.45
C THR A 288 9.96 21.99 -12.51
N GLY A 289 9.02 21.10 -12.17
CA GLY A 289 7.91 20.72 -13.02
C GLY A 289 6.93 19.78 -12.30
N SER A 290 5.86 19.40 -12.98
CA SER A 290 4.92 18.38 -12.50
C SER A 290 5.30 17.01 -13.05
N VAL A 291 5.27 16.01 -12.18
CA VAL A 291 5.44 14.58 -12.49
C VAL A 291 4.22 13.83 -11.98
N GLY A 292 3.95 12.63 -12.50
CA GLY A 292 2.82 11.83 -12.07
C GLY A 292 2.85 10.43 -12.65
N GLY A 293 1.86 9.63 -12.28
CA GLY A 293 1.70 8.27 -12.76
C GLY A 293 0.53 7.56 -12.08
N ASP A 294 0.46 6.26 -12.28
CA ASP A 294 -0.58 5.39 -11.74
C ASP A 294 0.00 4.42 -10.72
N PHE A 295 -0.82 4.05 -9.75
CA PHE A 295 -0.57 2.96 -8.82
C PHE A 295 -1.46 1.75 -9.16
N PRO A 296 -1.12 0.55 -8.64
CA PRO A 296 -2.00 -0.60 -8.74
C PRO A 296 -3.41 -0.29 -8.20
N LEU A 297 -4.40 -1.00 -8.76
CA LEU A 297 -5.77 -0.92 -8.29
C LEU A 297 -5.85 -1.25 -6.80
N MET A 298 -6.64 -0.48 -6.06
CA MET A 298 -6.95 -0.76 -4.66
C MET A 298 -8.38 -1.26 -4.51
N GLN A 299 -8.66 -1.86 -3.36
CA GLN A 299 -9.98 -2.36 -3.05
C GLN A 299 -10.36 -2.09 -1.59
N SER A 300 -11.58 -1.59 -1.37
CA SER A 300 -12.19 -1.53 -0.04
C SER A 300 -13.34 -2.52 0.05
N ARG A 301 -13.49 -3.18 1.20
CA ARG A 301 -14.44 -4.28 1.37
C ARG A 301 -15.24 -4.13 2.66
N ALA A 302 -16.50 -4.55 2.63
CA ALA A 302 -17.35 -4.67 3.81
C ALA A 302 -18.25 -5.89 3.69
N ARG A 303 -18.60 -6.49 4.82
CA ARG A 303 -19.43 -7.70 4.88
C ARG A 303 -20.74 -7.43 5.60
N ALA A 304 -21.77 -8.17 5.21
CA ALA A 304 -23.01 -8.25 5.95
C ALA A 304 -23.47 -9.71 6.03
N THR A 305 -24.10 -10.04 7.15
CA THR A 305 -24.63 -11.37 7.41
C THR A 305 -26.15 -11.27 7.50
N PHE A 306 -26.84 -12.15 6.77
CA PHE A 306 -28.30 -12.22 6.74
C PHE A 306 -28.75 -13.62 6.34
N ALA A 307 -30.01 -13.96 6.65
CA ALA A 307 -30.59 -15.22 6.23
C ALA A 307 -31.08 -15.13 4.78
N VAL A 308 -31.12 -16.27 4.10
CA VAL A 308 -31.78 -16.44 2.80
C VAL A 308 -32.96 -17.38 3.05
N ALA A 309 -34.14 -16.80 3.15
CA ALA A 309 -35.35 -17.51 3.53
C ALA A 309 -36.09 -18.03 2.29
N GLU A 310 -36.63 -19.25 2.38
CA GLU A 310 -37.53 -19.79 1.37
C GLU A 310 -38.98 -19.57 1.83
N VAL A 311 -39.79 -18.93 0.99
CA VAL A 311 -41.21 -18.72 1.29
C VAL A 311 -41.99 -19.95 0.85
N GLN A 312 -42.29 -20.82 1.80
CA GLN A 312 -43.15 -21.98 1.56
C GLN A 312 -44.62 -21.53 1.63
N ALA A 313 -45.31 -21.54 0.49
CA ALA A 313 -46.76 -21.41 0.49
C ALA A 313 -47.38 -22.72 1.01
N LEU A 314 -47.91 -22.70 2.23
CA LEU A 314 -48.83 -23.76 2.66
C LEU A 314 -50.13 -23.60 1.86
N ARG A 315 -50.36 -24.50 0.89
CA ARG A 315 -51.73 -24.71 0.38
C ARG A 315 -52.55 -25.33 1.51
N ALA A 316 -53.32 -24.52 2.22
CA ALA A 316 -54.44 -25.03 3.00
C ALA A 316 -55.40 -25.71 2.02
N LYS A 317 -55.71 -26.98 2.28
CA LYS A 317 -56.64 -27.79 1.47
C LYS A 317 -58.05 -27.65 2.02
#